data_AF-A0AAV7Z042-F1
#
_entry.id   AF-A0AAV7Z042-F1
#
_cell.length_a   1.000
_cell.length_b   1.000
_cell.length_c   1.000
_cell.angle_alpha   90.00
_cell.angle_beta   90.00
_cell.angle_gamma   90.00
#
_symmetry.space_group_name_H-M   'P 1'
#
loop_
_entity.id
_entity.type
_entity.pdbx_description
1 polymer ?
#
loop_
_entity_poly.entity_id
_entity_poly.type
_entity_poly.pdbx_seq_one_letter_code
_entity_poly.pdbx_strand_id
1 'polypeptide(L)'
;MLPLTTIGGRIVDLKCESKWNAIVITDLHFSAGESYFSKELIPQTFEELGQYIEKEQSKQIIILGDVFHSQSYKSKYHVKIIEDFLQFGLPVYIIPGNHDRTKFLTIEKKLSKKQLSMCTIVNKGFFMRITPNIQEEQEEEENEKKEEEEEEQQDLSNCKNVFDLSTFDQIIFTHDAGNGYWLSEKQVIPFLRSIKFHHKQYFDESSFLLAGHTHRLKIAKDEQFGSLSPFHPGSTDGRSYAVVKQVGNKLHLYIVKI
;
A
#
# COMPACT_ATOMS: atom_id res chain seq x y z
N MET A 1 -9.23 12.19 -13.06
CA MET A 1 -7.75 12.13 -13.01
C MET A 1 -7.31 13.23 -12.06
N LEU A 2 -6.91 12.85 -10.84
CA LEU A 2 -6.53 13.79 -9.79
C LEU A 2 -5.21 14.51 -10.15
N PRO A 3 -5.08 15.83 -9.93
CA PRO A 3 -3.83 16.53 -10.16
C PRO A 3 -2.81 16.13 -9.08
N LEU A 4 -1.76 15.42 -9.49
CA LEU A 4 -0.61 15.10 -8.63
C LEU A 4 0.25 16.35 -8.49
N THR A 5 0.13 17.08 -7.38
CA THR A 5 1.06 18.16 -7.02
C THR A 5 2.28 17.60 -6.32
N THR A 6 3.43 17.57 -6.99
CA THR A 6 4.72 17.35 -6.33
C THR A 6 5.22 18.64 -5.71
N ILE A 7 5.20 18.76 -4.38
CA ILE A 7 5.79 19.88 -3.65
C ILE A 7 7.22 19.51 -3.24
N GLY A 8 8.22 20.25 -3.75
CA GLY A 8 9.49 20.58 -3.07
C GLY A 8 10.35 19.51 -2.38
N GLY A 9 10.07 18.22 -2.51
CA GLY A 9 10.75 17.13 -1.80
C GLY A 9 9.85 15.92 -1.55
N ARG A 10 9.85 15.00 -2.52
CA ARG A 10 9.61 13.52 -2.46
C ARG A 10 8.39 12.94 -1.72
N ILE A 11 7.30 13.68 -1.51
CA ILE A 11 6.00 13.11 -1.15
C ILE A 11 4.98 13.32 -2.28
N VAL A 12 4.15 12.31 -2.53
CA VAL A 12 2.99 12.39 -3.42
C VAL A 12 1.73 12.38 -2.57
N ASP A 13 0.97 13.48 -2.64
CA ASP A 13 -0.29 13.61 -1.92
C ASP A 13 -1.45 13.08 -2.77
N LEU A 14 -2.18 12.13 -2.20
CA LEU A 14 -3.46 11.66 -2.71
C LEU A 14 -4.56 12.21 -1.79
N LYS A 15 -5.40 13.09 -2.36
CA LYS A 15 -6.60 13.55 -1.68
C LYS A 15 -7.70 12.52 -1.90
N CYS A 16 -8.30 12.03 -0.82
CA CYS A 16 -9.43 11.13 -0.91
C CYS A 16 -10.68 11.90 -1.33
N GLU A 17 -11.15 11.69 -2.56
CA GLU A 17 -12.56 11.98 -2.86
C GLU A 17 -13.42 10.98 -2.05
N SER A 18 -14.65 11.39 -1.68
CA SER A 18 -15.48 10.66 -0.70
C SER A 18 -15.60 9.16 -1.02
N LYS A 19 -15.65 8.34 0.04
CA LYS A 19 -15.71 6.86 0.00
C LYS A 19 -14.43 6.16 -0.51
N TRP A 20 -13.28 6.57 0.00
CA TRP A 20 -12.01 5.92 -0.28
C TRP A 20 -11.94 4.51 0.35
N ASN A 21 -11.55 3.50 -0.43
CA ASN A 21 -11.28 2.15 0.06
C ASN A 21 -10.18 1.51 -0.78
N ALA A 22 -9.02 1.25 -0.17
CA ALA A 22 -7.83 0.74 -0.84
C ALA A 22 -7.32 -0.54 -0.18
N ILE A 23 -6.96 -1.52 -1.00
CA ILE A 23 -6.11 -2.63 -0.57
C ILE A 23 -4.64 -2.25 -0.75
N VAL A 24 -3.82 -2.56 0.24
CA VAL A 24 -2.38 -2.25 0.26
C VAL A 24 -1.59 -3.54 0.38
N ILE A 25 -0.68 -3.78 -0.56
CA ILE A 25 0.19 -4.96 -0.64
C ILE A 25 1.65 -4.56 -0.84
N THR A 26 2.58 -5.48 -0.64
CA THR A 26 4.03 -5.21 -0.74
C THR A 26 4.81 -6.48 -1.08
N ASP A 27 6.07 -6.32 -1.50
CA ASP A 27 7.10 -7.36 -1.54
C ASP A 27 6.67 -8.62 -2.32
N LEU A 28 6.12 -8.44 -3.53
CA LEU A 28 5.70 -9.54 -4.39
C LEU A 28 6.89 -10.35 -4.93
N HIS A 29 8.03 -9.66 -5.15
CA HIS A 29 9.32 -10.20 -5.60
C HIS A 29 9.25 -11.14 -6.81
N PHE A 30 8.33 -10.93 -7.75
CA PHE A 30 8.18 -11.82 -8.90
C PHE A 30 9.50 -12.00 -9.67
N SER A 31 9.89 -13.25 -9.90
CA SER A 31 11.20 -13.63 -10.45
C SER A 31 11.06 -14.65 -11.58
N ALA A 32 12.05 -14.70 -12.48
CA ALA A 32 12.07 -15.62 -13.61
C ALA A 32 12.67 -17.00 -13.32
N GLY A 33 13.21 -17.20 -12.12
CA GLY A 33 13.91 -18.41 -11.73
C GLY A 33 13.06 -19.35 -10.87
N GLU A 34 13.67 -20.47 -10.47
CA GLU A 34 13.09 -21.52 -9.61
C GLU A 34 13.01 -21.14 -8.12
N SER A 35 13.14 -19.85 -7.78
CA SER A 35 13.04 -19.41 -6.38
C SER A 35 11.59 -19.44 -5.89
N TYR A 36 11.38 -19.19 -4.59
CA TYR A 36 10.06 -19.01 -3.95
C TYR A 36 9.14 -17.97 -4.61
N PHE A 37 9.62 -17.24 -5.62
CA PHE A 37 8.90 -16.26 -6.43
C PHE A 37 8.83 -16.66 -7.90
N SER A 38 8.50 -17.91 -8.16
CA SER A 38 8.49 -18.49 -9.50
C SER A 38 7.34 -17.97 -10.36
N LYS A 39 7.44 -18.17 -11.68
CA LYS A 39 6.44 -17.73 -12.66
C LYS A 39 5.05 -18.34 -12.40
N GLU A 40 5.05 -19.54 -11.86
CA GLU A 40 3.88 -20.37 -11.61
C GLU A 40 3.00 -19.79 -10.49
N LEU A 41 3.59 -18.98 -9.59
CA LEU A 41 2.88 -18.36 -8.47
C LEU A 41 2.24 -17.01 -8.83
N ILE A 42 2.60 -16.43 -9.99
CA ILE A 42 2.02 -15.16 -10.44
C ILE A 42 0.49 -15.28 -10.61
N PRO A 43 -0.06 -16.25 -11.37
CA PRO A 43 -1.51 -16.38 -11.51
C PRO A 43 -2.23 -16.60 -10.18
N GLN A 44 -1.67 -17.44 -9.30
CA GLN A 44 -2.24 -17.67 -7.96
C GLN A 44 -2.26 -16.39 -7.13
N THR A 45 -1.20 -15.57 -7.20
CA THR A 45 -1.14 -14.29 -6.49
C THR A 45 -2.25 -13.34 -6.95
N PHE A 46 -2.51 -13.28 -8.26
CA PHE A 46 -3.59 -12.44 -8.81
C PHE A 46 -4.98 -12.98 -8.48
N GLU A 47 -5.17 -14.30 -8.50
CA GLU A 47 -6.42 -14.92 -8.08
C GLU A 47 -6.74 -14.61 -6.62
N GLU A 48 -5.78 -14.80 -5.71
CA GLU A 48 -5.95 -14.49 -4.29
C GLU A 48 -6.17 -12.98 -4.08
N LEU A 49 -5.42 -12.11 -4.75
CA LEU A 49 -5.64 -10.67 -4.67
C LEU A 49 -7.06 -10.29 -5.11
N GLY A 50 -7.59 -10.90 -6.17
CA GLY A 50 -8.96 -10.68 -6.63
C GLY A 50 -9.99 -11.02 -5.56
N GLN A 51 -9.81 -12.14 -4.86
CA GLN A 51 -10.69 -12.54 -3.75
C GLN A 51 -10.68 -11.51 -2.61
N TYR A 52 -9.51 -10.98 -2.24
CA TYR A 52 -9.43 -9.95 -1.20
C TYR A 52 -9.96 -8.60 -1.66
N ILE A 53 -9.76 -8.21 -2.93
CA ILE A 53 -10.36 -6.99 -3.50
C ILE A 53 -11.89 -7.06 -3.41
N GLU A 54 -12.48 -8.20 -3.78
CA GLU A 54 -13.93 -8.41 -3.72
C GLU A 54 -14.42 -8.42 -2.27
N LYS A 55 -13.79 -9.21 -1.40
CA LYS A 55 -14.12 -9.32 0.03
C LYS A 55 -14.08 -7.97 0.74
N GLU A 56 -13.03 -7.19 0.52
CA GLU A 56 -12.85 -5.89 1.17
C GLU A 56 -13.53 -4.75 0.40
N GLN A 57 -14.21 -5.06 -0.70
CA GLN A 57 -14.86 -4.10 -1.61
C GLN A 57 -13.94 -2.94 -2.05
N SER A 58 -12.65 -3.25 -2.20
CA SER A 58 -11.63 -2.26 -2.51
C SER A 58 -11.89 -1.58 -3.85
N LYS A 59 -11.71 -0.26 -3.89
CA LYS A 59 -11.89 0.56 -5.09
C LYS A 59 -10.57 0.88 -5.78
N GLN A 60 -9.45 0.54 -5.17
CA GLN A 60 -8.11 0.82 -5.66
C GLN A 60 -7.07 -0.07 -5.00
N ILE A 61 -5.90 -0.17 -5.63
CA ILE A 61 -4.77 -1.00 -5.20
C ILE A 61 -3.57 -0.09 -4.95
N ILE A 62 -2.92 -0.26 -3.80
CA ILE A 62 -1.65 0.39 -3.46
C ILE A 62 -0.59 -0.69 -3.31
N ILE A 63 0.54 -0.51 -3.99
CA ILE A 63 1.67 -1.43 -3.97
C ILE A 63 2.89 -0.71 -3.38
N LEU A 64 3.34 -1.19 -2.23
CA LEU A 64 4.51 -0.69 -1.52
C LEU A 64 5.75 -1.47 -1.96
N GLY A 65 6.19 -1.25 -3.19
CA GLY A 65 7.49 -1.71 -3.67
C GLY A 65 7.70 -3.21 -3.80
N ASP A 66 8.91 -3.49 -4.27
CA ASP A 66 9.47 -4.78 -4.64
C ASP A 66 8.48 -5.71 -5.36
N VAL A 67 7.92 -5.19 -6.46
CA VAL A 67 7.12 -5.99 -7.39
C VAL A 67 7.97 -7.04 -8.08
N PHE A 68 9.23 -6.70 -8.41
CA PHE A 68 10.13 -7.53 -9.19
C PHE A 68 11.43 -7.80 -8.45
N HIS A 69 11.84 -9.06 -8.31
CA HIS A 69 13.15 -9.40 -7.73
C HIS A 69 14.32 -8.79 -8.54
N SER A 70 15.51 -8.64 -7.93
CA SER A 70 16.75 -8.31 -8.66
C SER A 70 17.09 -9.26 -9.82
N GLN A 71 16.72 -10.55 -9.75
CA GLN A 71 16.94 -11.54 -10.82
C GLN A 71 15.77 -11.61 -11.82
N SER A 72 15.06 -10.49 -11.99
CA SER A 72 13.82 -10.44 -12.74
C SER A 72 13.95 -10.76 -14.24
N TYR A 73 12.81 -11.12 -14.81
CA TYR A 73 12.55 -11.30 -16.23
C TYR A 73 13.07 -10.19 -17.18
N LYS A 74 13.06 -10.51 -18.47
CA LYS A 74 13.14 -9.51 -19.54
C LYS A 74 12.02 -8.47 -19.37
N SER A 75 12.31 -7.21 -19.73
CA SER A 75 11.39 -6.06 -19.56
C SER A 75 9.96 -6.24 -20.06
N LYS A 76 9.71 -7.13 -21.03
CA LYS A 76 8.36 -7.45 -21.52
C LYS A 76 7.44 -8.07 -20.45
N TYR A 77 8.00 -8.85 -19.53
CA TYR A 77 7.22 -9.47 -18.45
C TYR A 77 6.84 -8.46 -17.38
N HIS A 78 7.70 -7.46 -17.12
CA HIS A 78 7.37 -6.41 -16.17
C HIS A 78 6.15 -5.61 -16.61
N VAL A 79 6.05 -5.28 -17.91
CA VAL A 79 4.87 -4.62 -18.47
C VAL A 79 3.65 -5.49 -18.27
N LYS A 80 3.72 -6.77 -18.66
CA LYS A 80 2.60 -7.71 -18.50
C LYS A 80 2.09 -7.79 -17.04
N ILE A 81 2.99 -7.87 -16.05
CA ILE A 81 2.58 -7.91 -14.64
C ILE A 81 1.80 -6.64 -14.25
N ILE A 82 2.22 -5.46 -14.71
CA ILE A 82 1.45 -4.24 -14.47
C ILE A 82 0.12 -4.27 -15.23
N GLU A 83 0.07 -4.82 -16.44
CA GLU A 83 -1.19 -5.02 -17.17
C GLU A 83 -2.15 -5.96 -16.45
N ASP A 84 -1.63 -7.01 -15.80
CA ASP A 84 -2.43 -7.95 -15.01
C ASP A 84 -3.05 -7.25 -13.78
N PHE A 85 -2.34 -6.33 -13.11
CA PHE A 85 -2.97 -5.46 -12.09
C PHE A 85 -4.07 -4.56 -12.67
N LEU A 86 -3.88 -4.04 -13.87
CA LEU A 86 -4.87 -3.15 -14.50
C LEU A 86 -6.12 -3.89 -15.00
N GLN A 87 -6.06 -5.23 -15.13
CA GLN A 87 -7.23 -6.04 -15.49
C GLN A 87 -8.31 -6.06 -14.42
N PHE A 88 -7.98 -5.74 -13.15
CA PHE A 88 -8.99 -5.54 -12.11
C PHE A 88 -9.90 -4.33 -12.37
N GLY A 89 -9.54 -3.44 -13.29
CA GLY A 89 -10.33 -2.24 -13.59
C GLY A 89 -10.29 -1.17 -12.50
N LEU A 90 -9.37 -1.29 -11.55
CA LEU A 90 -9.19 -0.36 -10.43
C LEU A 90 -7.97 0.55 -10.65
N PRO A 91 -7.97 1.78 -10.11
CA PRO A 91 -6.75 2.59 -10.02
C PRO A 91 -5.67 1.86 -9.22
N VAL A 92 -4.43 1.92 -9.73
CA VAL A 92 -3.25 1.29 -9.13
C VAL A 92 -2.22 2.38 -8.80
N TYR A 93 -1.76 2.40 -7.56
CA TYR A 93 -0.72 3.30 -7.09
C TYR A 93 0.50 2.49 -6.66
N ILE A 94 1.68 2.86 -7.14
CA ILE A 94 2.90 2.08 -6.90
C ILE A 94 3.99 2.99 -6.36
N ILE A 95 4.55 2.63 -5.20
CA ILE A 95 5.83 3.16 -4.72
C ILE A 95 6.92 2.16 -5.13
N PRO A 96 7.82 2.48 -6.07
CA PRO A 96 8.87 1.55 -6.46
C PRO A 96 9.78 1.16 -5.28
N GLY A 97 10.00 -0.14 -5.09
CA GLY A 97 10.96 -0.62 -4.10
C GLY A 97 12.40 -0.55 -4.61
N ASN A 98 13.36 -0.89 -3.77
CA ASN A 98 14.78 -0.86 -4.14
C ASN A 98 15.11 -1.80 -5.31
N HIS A 99 14.33 -2.86 -5.49
CA HIS A 99 14.48 -3.74 -6.63
C HIS A 99 13.83 -3.18 -7.91
N ASP A 100 12.91 -2.22 -7.81
CA ASP A 100 12.07 -1.80 -8.93
C ASP A 100 12.47 -0.49 -9.62
N ARG A 101 13.15 0.42 -8.92
CA ARG A 101 13.30 1.84 -9.33
C ARG A 101 13.67 2.03 -10.80
N THR A 102 14.66 1.30 -11.29
CA THR A 102 15.14 1.41 -12.68
C THR A 102 14.20 0.73 -13.67
N LYS A 103 13.46 -0.30 -13.24
CA LYS A 103 12.49 -1.04 -14.07
C LYS A 103 11.29 -0.17 -14.38
N PHE A 104 10.75 0.55 -13.40
CA PHE A 104 9.56 1.39 -13.59
C PHE A 104 9.78 2.55 -14.57
N LEU A 105 11.00 3.10 -14.68
CA LEU A 105 11.34 4.08 -15.72
C LEU A 105 11.16 3.53 -17.14
N THR A 106 11.34 2.21 -17.32
CA THR A 106 11.16 1.54 -18.61
C THR A 106 9.71 1.12 -18.82
N ILE A 107 9.04 0.66 -17.76
CA ILE A 107 7.63 0.25 -17.80
C ILE A 107 6.74 1.45 -18.16
N GLU A 108 6.93 2.59 -17.48
CA GLU A 108 6.15 3.81 -17.69
C GLU A 108 6.15 4.26 -19.17
N LYS A 109 7.30 4.15 -19.86
CA LYS A 109 7.44 4.49 -21.28
C LYS A 109 6.72 3.53 -22.22
N LYS A 110 6.38 2.32 -21.75
CA LYS A 110 5.74 1.26 -22.54
C LYS A 110 4.23 1.18 -22.31
N LEU A 111 3.74 1.71 -21.20
CA LEU A 111 2.31 1.79 -20.93
C LEU A 111 1.64 2.79 -21.88
N SER A 112 0.45 2.44 -22.37
CA SER A 112 -0.41 3.34 -23.13
C SER A 112 -0.93 4.49 -22.26
N LYS A 113 -1.39 5.58 -22.88
CA LYS A 113 -2.02 6.71 -22.17
C LYS A 113 -3.21 6.27 -21.30
N LYS A 114 -4.00 5.30 -21.78
CA LYS A 114 -5.13 4.74 -21.01
C LYS A 114 -4.63 4.02 -19.77
N GLN A 115 -3.62 3.16 -19.91
CA GLN A 115 -3.03 2.46 -18.76
C GLN A 115 -2.41 3.44 -17.76
N LEU A 116 -1.73 4.49 -18.22
CA LEU A 116 -1.17 5.54 -17.36
C LEU A 116 -2.24 6.38 -16.64
N SER A 117 -3.47 6.46 -17.18
CA SER A 117 -4.58 7.10 -16.47
C SER A 117 -5.12 6.28 -15.29
N MET A 118 -4.82 4.98 -15.27
CA MET A 118 -5.21 4.03 -14.23
C MET A 118 -4.04 3.61 -13.33
N CYS A 119 -2.80 3.95 -13.69
CA CYS A 119 -1.59 3.53 -12.98
C CYS A 119 -0.73 4.75 -12.65
N THR A 120 -0.59 5.04 -11.36
CA THR A 120 0.28 6.10 -10.85
C THR A 120 1.54 5.48 -10.26
N ILE A 121 2.70 5.78 -10.84
CA ILE A 121 3.99 5.32 -10.34
C ILE A 121 4.72 6.48 -9.66
N VAL A 122 5.02 6.34 -8.37
CA VAL A 122 5.71 7.35 -7.55
C VAL A 122 7.22 7.28 -7.75
N ASN A 123 7.69 7.47 -8.98
CA ASN A 123 9.12 7.32 -9.36
C ASN A 123 10.06 8.37 -8.74
N LYS A 124 9.54 9.53 -8.34
CA LYS A 124 10.32 10.67 -7.80
C LYS A 124 10.09 10.89 -6.30
N GLY A 125 9.24 10.08 -5.67
CA GLY A 125 8.91 10.15 -4.25
C GLY A 125 9.32 8.87 -3.53
N PHE A 126 9.60 8.99 -2.24
CA PHE A 126 9.71 7.81 -1.36
C PHE A 126 8.45 7.61 -0.54
N PHE A 127 7.59 8.62 -0.50
CA PHE A 127 6.41 8.65 0.31
C PHE A 127 5.19 8.94 -0.56
N MET A 128 4.10 8.24 -0.24
CA MET A 128 2.76 8.58 -0.69
C MET A 128 1.95 8.88 0.56
N ARG A 129 1.24 10.00 0.57
CA ARG A 129 0.38 10.38 1.69
C ARG A 129 -1.05 10.41 1.25
N ILE A 130 -1.91 9.86 2.09
CA ILE A 130 -3.36 9.91 1.93
C ILE A 130 -3.93 10.80 3.02
N THR A 131 -4.77 11.75 2.63
CA THR A 131 -5.50 12.66 3.52
C THR A 131 -6.98 12.66 3.12
N PRO A 132 -7.93 12.57 4.08
CA PRO A 132 -9.34 12.71 3.79
C PRO A 132 -9.62 14.12 3.24
N ASN A 133 -10.52 14.23 2.26
CA ASN A 133 -10.98 15.54 1.80
C ASN A 133 -12.00 16.08 2.81
N ILE A 134 -11.56 17.03 3.63
CA ILE A 134 -12.43 17.80 4.53
C ILE A 134 -13.08 18.91 3.69
N GLN A 135 -14.02 18.56 2.81
CA GLN A 135 -14.98 19.56 2.38
C GLN A 135 -16.00 19.69 3.52
N GLU A 136 -16.33 20.93 3.88
CA GLU A 136 -17.32 21.27 4.91
C GLU A 136 -18.72 20.83 4.44
N GLU A 137 -18.96 19.53 4.36
CA GLU A 137 -20.29 18.98 4.17
C GLU A 137 -21.04 19.14 5.50
N GLN A 138 -22.04 20.00 5.44
CA GLN A 138 -22.83 20.52 6.54
C GLN A 138 -23.63 19.40 7.24
N GLU A 139 -23.80 19.57 8.55
CA GLU A 139 -24.53 18.87 9.63
C GLU A 139 -25.58 17.75 9.37
N GLU A 140 -25.96 17.40 8.13
CA GLU A 140 -27.03 16.42 7.86
C GLU A 140 -26.60 14.94 7.92
N GLU A 141 -25.30 14.61 7.90
CA GLU A 141 -24.81 13.22 7.89
C GLU A 141 -24.53 12.59 9.28
N GLU A 142 -24.69 13.32 10.40
CA GLU A 142 -24.28 12.80 11.73
C GLU A 142 -25.11 11.60 12.24
N ASN A 143 -26.34 11.41 11.75
CA ASN A 143 -27.21 10.34 12.24
C ASN A 143 -27.03 9.02 11.47
N GLU A 144 -26.80 9.04 10.15
CA GLU A 144 -26.52 7.82 9.38
C GLU A 144 -25.13 7.24 9.73
N LYS A 145 -24.15 8.09 10.08
CA LYS A 145 -22.79 7.67 10.44
C LYS A 145 -22.71 6.80 11.70
N LYS A 146 -23.60 7.01 12.68
CA LYS A 146 -23.55 6.24 13.94
C LYS A 146 -23.97 4.78 13.76
N GLU A 147 -24.93 4.50 12.88
CA GLU A 147 -25.38 3.12 12.64
C GLU A 147 -24.34 2.33 11.81
N GLU A 148 -23.70 2.94 10.81
CA GLU A 148 -22.62 2.28 10.04
C GLU A 148 -21.36 1.99 10.88
N GLU A 149 -20.97 2.91 11.78
CA GLU A 149 -19.79 2.71 12.65
C GLU A 149 -19.98 1.56 13.65
N GLU A 150 -21.19 1.37 14.19
CA GLU A 150 -21.50 0.28 15.12
C GLU A 150 -21.49 -1.09 14.43
N GLU A 151 -22.02 -1.19 13.20
CA GLU A 151 -22.05 -2.43 12.43
C GLU A 151 -20.63 -2.86 11.99
N GLU A 152 -19.79 -1.92 11.54
CA GLU A 152 -18.42 -2.22 11.09
C GLU A 152 -17.49 -2.62 12.26
N GLN A 153 -17.62 -1.98 13.43
CA GLN A 153 -16.84 -2.38 14.62
C GLN A 153 -17.18 -3.79 15.10
N GLN A 154 -18.45 -4.18 14.97
CA GLN A 154 -18.90 -5.51 15.38
C GLN A 154 -18.31 -6.61 14.48
N ASP A 155 -18.21 -6.38 13.17
CA ASP A 155 -17.63 -7.33 12.21
C ASP A 155 -16.11 -7.50 12.39
N LEU A 156 -15.38 -6.42 12.67
CA LEU A 156 -13.92 -6.46 12.85
C LEU A 156 -13.49 -7.17 14.14
N SER A 157 -14.28 -7.04 15.21
CA SER A 157 -13.97 -7.59 16.53
C SER A 157 -13.83 -9.12 16.57
N ASN A 158 -14.41 -9.83 15.60
CA ASN A 158 -14.37 -11.29 15.52
C ASN A 158 -13.15 -11.83 14.74
N CYS A 159 -12.38 -10.97 14.10
CA CYS A 159 -11.26 -11.39 13.27
C CYS A 159 -9.94 -11.38 14.06
N LYS A 160 -9.52 -12.55 14.58
CA LYS A 160 -8.24 -12.73 15.32
C LYS A 160 -6.97 -12.28 14.57
N ASN A 161 -7.08 -12.07 13.26
CA ASN A 161 -5.98 -11.69 12.37
C ASN A 161 -6.06 -10.25 11.87
N VAL A 162 -6.97 -9.44 12.43
CA VAL A 162 -7.16 -8.04 12.04
C VAL A 162 -6.61 -7.14 13.13
N PHE A 163 -5.71 -6.24 12.73
CA PHE A 163 -5.21 -5.19 13.59
C PHE A 163 -5.91 -3.88 13.24
N ASP A 164 -6.86 -3.47 14.09
CA ASP A 164 -7.45 -2.13 14.01
C ASP A 164 -6.51 -1.08 14.61
N LEU A 165 -5.94 -0.28 13.72
CA LEU A 165 -4.96 0.72 14.08
C LEU A 165 -5.56 2.06 14.47
N SER A 166 -6.90 2.22 14.47
CA SER A 166 -7.68 3.44 14.73
C SER A 166 -7.77 4.43 13.55
N THR A 167 -8.36 5.60 13.84
CA THR A 167 -8.59 6.71 12.92
C THR A 167 -7.39 7.65 12.84
N PHE A 168 -6.98 7.96 11.61
CA PHE A 168 -5.86 8.87 11.33
C PHE A 168 -6.31 10.03 10.44
N ASP A 169 -5.69 11.19 10.64
CA ASP A 169 -5.85 12.33 9.73
C ASP A 169 -5.04 12.13 8.45
N GLN A 170 -3.94 11.37 8.54
CA GLN A 170 -3.19 10.97 7.37
C GLN A 170 -2.49 9.62 7.54
N ILE A 171 -2.42 8.87 6.43
CA ILE A 171 -1.61 7.67 6.35
C ILE A 171 -0.51 7.90 5.33
N ILE A 172 0.72 7.61 5.73
CA ILE A 172 1.90 7.78 4.92
C ILE A 172 2.47 6.41 4.61
N PHE A 173 2.57 6.13 3.31
CA PHE A 173 3.11 4.90 2.78
C PHE A 173 4.53 5.09 2.28
N THR A 174 5.37 4.09 2.50
CA THR A 174 6.71 4.02 1.90
C THR A 174 7.09 2.57 1.62
N HIS A 175 8.15 2.35 0.84
CA HIS A 175 8.80 1.05 0.78
C HIS A 175 9.96 1.01 1.77
N ASP A 176 11.07 1.65 1.39
CA ASP A 176 12.32 1.63 2.15
C ASP A 176 12.82 3.03 2.54
N ALA A 177 12.06 4.08 2.22
CA ALA A 177 12.45 5.49 2.34
C ALA A 177 13.82 5.83 1.72
N GLY A 178 14.27 5.06 0.71
CA GLY A 178 15.59 5.21 0.09
C GLY A 178 16.72 4.42 0.78
N ASN A 179 16.38 3.65 1.82
CA ASN A 179 17.30 2.78 2.54
C ASN A 179 17.01 1.30 2.24
N GLY A 180 17.53 0.82 1.11
CA GLY A 180 17.31 -0.55 0.63
C GLY A 180 18.17 -1.64 1.29
N TYR A 181 18.70 -1.41 2.51
CA TYR A 181 19.47 -2.44 3.21
C TYR A 181 18.56 -3.58 3.69
N TRP A 182 19.05 -4.81 3.59
CA TRP A 182 18.38 -5.97 4.19
C TRP A 182 18.25 -5.80 5.71
N LEU A 183 17.08 -6.13 6.25
CA LEU A 183 16.76 -6.01 7.67
C LEU A 183 16.60 -7.37 8.31
N SER A 184 17.24 -7.58 9.46
CA SER A 184 16.86 -8.65 10.37
C SER A 184 15.59 -8.27 11.15
N GLU A 185 14.92 -9.27 11.73
CA GLU A 185 13.69 -9.03 12.52
C GLU A 185 13.87 -7.99 13.62
N LYS A 186 15.01 -8.01 14.32
CA LYS A 186 15.34 -7.06 15.40
C LYS A 186 15.54 -5.63 14.92
N GLN A 187 15.79 -5.43 13.61
CA GLN A 187 16.03 -4.14 13.01
C GLN A 187 14.77 -3.47 12.46
N VAL A 188 13.66 -4.20 12.31
CA VAL A 188 12.42 -3.66 11.72
C VAL A 188 11.87 -2.46 12.49
N ILE A 189 11.70 -2.57 13.81
CA ILE A 189 11.19 -1.44 14.63
C ILE A 189 12.18 -0.26 14.63
N PRO A 190 13.49 -0.43 14.90
CA PRO A 190 14.47 0.65 14.77
C PRO A 190 14.46 1.32 13.39
N PHE A 191 14.30 0.54 12.32
CA PHE A 191 14.21 1.04 10.95
C PHE A 191 13.00 1.96 10.76
N LEU A 192 11.80 1.51 11.12
CA LEU A 192 10.57 2.32 11.00
C LEU A 192 10.65 3.62 11.82
N ARG A 193 11.17 3.53 13.06
CA ARG A 193 11.40 4.69 13.90
C ARG A 193 12.40 5.66 13.27
N SER A 194 13.47 5.15 12.66
CA SER A 194 14.45 5.99 11.95
C SER A 194 13.84 6.73 10.77
N ILE A 195 12.90 6.12 10.03
CA ILE A 195 12.18 6.78 8.94
C ILE A 195 11.39 7.98 9.49
N LYS A 196 10.54 7.79 10.51
CA LYS A 196 9.79 8.91 11.12
C LYS A 196 10.72 9.99 11.64
N PHE A 197 11.83 9.61 12.29
CA PHE A 197 12.80 10.56 12.83
C PHE A 197 13.48 11.42 11.75
N HIS A 198 14.03 10.79 10.70
CA HIS A 198 14.76 11.49 9.64
C HIS A 198 13.86 12.26 8.67
N HIS A 199 12.58 11.88 8.60
CA HIS A 199 11.61 12.48 7.70
C HIS A 199 10.47 13.20 8.43
N LYS A 200 10.70 13.62 9.68
CA LYS A 200 9.69 14.22 10.57
C LYS A 200 8.90 15.39 9.95
N GLN A 201 9.45 16.08 8.95
CA GLN A 201 8.75 17.14 8.21
C GLN A 201 7.51 16.64 7.43
N TYR A 202 7.39 15.33 7.19
CA TYR A 202 6.22 14.74 6.53
C TYR A 202 5.20 14.17 7.51
N PHE A 203 5.52 14.06 8.79
CA PHE A 203 4.70 13.42 9.80
C PHE A 203 4.23 14.44 10.83
N ASP A 204 2.98 14.33 11.23
CA ASP A 204 2.43 14.93 12.45
C ASP A 204 2.05 13.84 13.46
N GLU A 205 1.57 14.26 14.63
CA GLU A 205 1.14 13.36 15.71
C GLU A 205 -0.13 12.56 15.40
N SER A 206 -0.79 12.84 14.27
CA SER A 206 -1.98 12.12 13.79
C SER A 206 -1.66 11.20 12.60
N SER A 207 -0.37 11.06 12.25
CA SER A 207 0.08 10.33 11.08
C SER A 207 0.46 8.89 11.40
N PHE A 208 -0.09 7.95 10.63
CA PHE A 208 0.42 6.57 10.63
C PHE A 208 1.40 6.32 9.48
N LEU A 209 2.57 5.75 9.79
CA LEU A 209 3.51 5.26 8.77
C LEU A 209 3.27 3.77 8.50
N LEU A 210 3.00 3.39 7.24
CA LEU A 210 2.99 1.99 6.81
C LEU A 210 4.08 1.74 5.76
N ALA A 211 4.95 0.76 6.00
CA ALA A 211 6.07 0.45 5.13
C ALA A 211 6.05 -0.98 4.56
N GLY A 212 6.61 -1.12 3.35
CA GLY A 212 7.06 -2.41 2.79
C GLY A 212 8.48 -2.79 3.25
N HIS A 213 9.22 -3.55 2.44
CA HIS A 213 10.68 -3.82 2.51
C HIS A 213 11.14 -4.74 3.64
N THR A 214 10.45 -4.72 4.77
CA THR A 214 10.87 -5.40 6.00
C THR A 214 10.66 -6.92 5.96
N HIS A 215 9.81 -7.39 5.04
CA HIS A 215 9.33 -8.77 4.93
C HIS A 215 8.72 -9.32 6.24
N ARG A 216 8.28 -8.46 7.16
CA ARG A 216 7.79 -8.85 8.48
C ARG A 216 6.68 -7.91 8.92
N LEU A 217 5.58 -8.49 9.38
CA LEU A 217 4.50 -7.73 10.00
C LEU A 217 4.94 -7.31 11.40
N LYS A 218 5.20 -6.01 11.58
CA LYS A 218 5.42 -5.37 12.88
C LYS A 218 4.55 -4.14 12.98
N ILE A 219 3.91 -3.96 14.14
CA ILE A 219 3.02 -2.84 14.44
C ILE A 219 3.45 -2.26 15.78
N ALA A 220 3.60 -0.93 15.84
CA ALA A 220 3.75 -0.18 17.08
C ALA A 220 2.67 0.91 17.09
N LYS A 221 1.49 0.57 17.63
CA LYS A 221 0.31 1.46 17.63
C LYS A 221 0.60 2.77 18.36
N ASP A 222 1.24 2.68 19.53
CA ASP A 222 1.60 3.85 20.36
C ASP A 222 2.63 4.77 19.69
N GLU A 223 3.40 4.26 18.73
CA GLU A 223 4.37 5.04 17.95
C GLU A 223 3.84 5.40 16.54
N GLN A 224 2.62 4.97 16.22
CA GLN A 224 1.91 5.17 14.96
C GLN A 224 2.75 4.79 13.73
N PHE A 225 3.27 3.56 13.74
CA PHE A 225 3.85 2.96 12.55
C PHE A 225 3.67 1.44 12.49
N GLY A 226 3.78 0.92 11.29
CA GLY A 226 3.74 -0.50 11.02
C GLY A 226 4.43 -0.87 9.71
N SER A 227 4.49 -2.17 9.46
CA SER A 227 5.07 -2.76 8.26
C SER A 227 4.28 -3.97 7.82
N LEU A 228 4.28 -4.26 6.53
CA LEU A 228 3.62 -5.44 5.97
C LEU A 228 4.63 -6.56 5.69
N SER A 229 4.15 -7.80 5.83
CA SER A 229 4.82 -8.99 5.29
C SER A 229 4.51 -9.14 3.79
N PRO A 230 5.32 -9.93 3.05
CA PRO A 230 5.15 -10.12 1.62
C PRO A 230 3.76 -10.65 1.25
N PHE A 231 3.14 -10.07 0.23
CA PHE A 231 1.87 -10.55 -0.33
C PHE A 231 2.13 -11.60 -1.43
N HIS A 232 2.77 -12.71 -1.08
CA HIS A 232 3.12 -13.73 -2.08
C HIS A 232 2.88 -15.14 -1.52
N PRO A 233 2.16 -16.04 -2.22
CA PRO A 233 1.87 -17.40 -1.74
C PRO A 233 3.10 -18.24 -1.36
N GLY A 234 4.25 -17.97 -1.99
CA GLY A 234 5.52 -18.60 -1.65
C GLY A 234 6.21 -18.08 -0.39
N SER A 235 5.68 -17.05 0.29
CA SER A 235 6.28 -16.47 1.50
C SER A 235 6.15 -17.41 2.70
N THR A 236 7.28 -17.76 3.32
CA THR A 236 7.32 -18.63 4.51
C THR A 236 7.18 -17.86 5.82
N ASP A 237 7.40 -16.55 5.81
CA ASP A 237 7.48 -15.71 7.01
C ASP A 237 6.12 -15.09 7.39
N GLY A 238 5.04 -15.63 6.84
CA GLY A 238 3.70 -15.07 6.90
C GLY A 238 3.41 -14.10 5.76
N ARG A 239 2.12 -13.80 5.59
CA ARG A 239 1.61 -12.90 4.57
C ARG A 239 0.66 -11.90 5.20
N SER A 240 0.58 -10.72 4.60
CA SER A 240 -0.37 -9.71 5.07
C SER A 240 -0.72 -8.73 3.97
N TYR A 241 -1.89 -8.12 4.09
CA TYR A 241 -2.27 -6.91 3.37
C TYR A 241 -2.83 -5.90 4.37
N ALA A 242 -2.96 -4.65 3.95
CA ALA A 242 -3.74 -3.66 4.69
C ALA A 242 -4.96 -3.21 3.89
N VAL A 243 -5.95 -2.70 4.61
CA VAL A 243 -7.11 -2.01 4.05
C VAL A 243 -7.15 -0.60 4.63
N VAL A 244 -7.31 0.39 3.75
CA VAL A 244 -7.46 1.79 4.12
C VAL A 244 -8.85 2.23 3.69
N LYS A 245 -9.71 2.55 4.64
CA LYS A 245 -11.06 3.06 4.38
C LYS A 245 -11.18 4.49 4.88
N GLN A 246 -11.91 5.33 4.15
CA GLN A 246 -12.35 6.63 4.66
C GLN A 246 -13.75 6.48 5.26
N VAL A 247 -13.88 6.86 6.53
CA VAL A 247 -15.17 6.95 7.24
C VAL A 247 -15.26 8.39 7.75
N GLY A 248 -16.24 9.14 7.23
CA GLY A 248 -16.34 10.58 7.46
C GLY A 248 -15.04 11.33 7.10
N ASN A 249 -14.50 12.07 8.07
CA ASN A 249 -13.28 12.86 7.93
C ASN A 249 -12.01 12.13 8.42
N LYS A 250 -12.07 10.82 8.63
CA LYS A 250 -10.94 10.02 9.12
C LYS A 250 -10.60 8.87 8.18
N LEU A 251 -9.35 8.42 8.27
CA LEU A 251 -8.87 7.22 7.61
C LEU A 251 -8.75 6.09 8.64
N HIS A 252 -9.44 5.00 8.38
CA HIS A 252 -9.33 3.75 9.11
C HIS A 252 -8.31 2.85 8.42
N LEU A 253 -7.36 2.33 9.20
CA LEU A 253 -6.35 1.40 8.72
C LEU A 253 -6.47 0.07 9.47
N TYR A 254 -6.67 -1.00 8.71
CA TYR A 254 -6.69 -2.35 9.21
C TYR A 254 -5.59 -3.17 8.54
N ILE A 255 -4.90 -4.02 9.29
CA ILE A 255 -3.94 -4.97 8.71
C ILE A 255 -4.47 -6.38 8.92
N VAL A 256 -4.49 -7.17 7.84
CA VAL A 256 -4.95 -8.56 7.85
C VAL A 256 -3.75 -9.47 7.67
N LYS A 257 -3.54 -10.37 8.63
CA LYS A 257 -2.59 -11.48 8.48
C LYS A 257 -3.28 -12.67 7.81
N ILE A 258 -2.68 -13.17 6.72
CA ILE A 258 -3.14 -14.34 5.97
C ILE A 258 -2.31 -15.56 6.35
#